data_AF-A0A975H7G8-F1
#
_entry.id   AF-A0A975H7G8-F1
#
_cell.length_a   1.000
_cell.length_b   1.000
_cell.length_c   1.000
_cell.angle_alpha   90.00
_cell.angle_beta   90.00
_cell.angle_gamma   90.00
#
_symmetry.space_group_name_H-M   'P 1'
#
loop_
_entity.id
_entity.type
_entity.pdbx_description
1 polymer ?
#
loop_
_entity_poly.entity_id
_entity_poly.type
_entity_poly.pdbx_seq_one_letter_code
_entity_poly.pdbx_strand_id
1 'polypeptide(L)'
;MSATPSSNEVFIRGITRDGRTFRPSDWAERLAGVMAQFRPGGAARPGGHIAYSPWCVPTTLDGAKCVVVNRALRDHEPMAWDFVMGFAKDNELQVIEACLLPDSIASVPDADSSAQSASSA
;
A
#
# COMPACT_ATOMS: atom_id res chain seq x y z
N MET A 1 13.58 6.06 21.86
CA MET A 1 12.23 5.63 21.48
C MET A 1 12.27 5.32 20.00
N SER A 2 12.22 4.03 19.63
CA SER A 2 12.31 3.61 18.24
C SER A 2 11.01 4.00 17.54
N ALA A 3 11.07 4.98 16.64
CA ALA A 3 9.92 5.33 15.82
C ALA A 3 9.62 4.13 14.92
N THR A 4 8.55 3.40 15.21
CA THR A 4 7.96 2.47 14.25
C THR A 4 7.61 3.29 13.01
N PRO A 5 8.09 2.94 11.80
CA PRO A 5 7.68 3.65 10.60
C PRO A 5 6.17 3.51 10.48
N SER A 6 5.43 4.58 10.75
CA SER A 6 3.99 4.62 10.58
C SER A 6 3.72 4.70 9.09
N SER A 7 3.65 3.54 8.45
CA SER A 7 3.10 3.36 7.11
C SER A 7 1.81 4.17 6.99
N ASN A 8 1.80 5.22 6.17
CA ASN A 8 0.58 6.04 5.99
C ASN A 8 -0.46 5.33 5.11
N GLU A 9 -0.14 4.16 4.57
CA GLU A 9 -0.98 3.42 3.64
C GLU A 9 -1.16 1.96 4.07
N VAL A 10 -2.32 1.43 3.71
CA VAL A 10 -2.72 0.04 3.93
C VAL A 10 -3.13 -0.54 2.57
N PHE A 11 -2.64 -1.74 2.28
CA PHE A 11 -2.99 -2.49 1.07
C PHE A 11 -4.00 -3.57 1.40
N ILE A 12 -5.16 -3.53 0.74
CA ILE A 12 -6.10 -4.65 0.73
C ILE A 12 -5.80 -5.45 -0.55
N ARG A 13 -5.27 -6.66 -0.39
CA ARG A 13 -4.96 -7.54 -1.52
C ARG A 13 -6.18 -8.33 -1.93
N GLY A 14 -6.36 -8.52 -3.23
CA GLY A 14 -7.33 -9.43 -3.82
C GLY A 14 -6.91 -10.88 -3.70
N ILE A 15 -6.32 -11.24 -2.55
CA ILE A 15 -5.92 -12.57 -2.14
C ILE A 15 -6.56 -12.80 -0.78
N THR A 16 -7.33 -13.87 -0.63
CA THR A 16 -7.92 -14.22 0.66
C THR A 16 -6.85 -14.74 1.63
N ARG A 17 -7.19 -14.84 2.91
CA ARG A 17 -6.30 -15.41 3.94
C ARG A 17 -5.89 -16.85 3.62
N ASP A 18 -6.72 -17.59 2.90
CA ASP A 18 -6.42 -18.94 2.38
C ASP A 18 -5.55 -18.95 1.13
N GLY A 19 -5.11 -17.80 0.63
CA GLY A 19 -4.26 -17.69 -0.56
C GLY A 19 -4.99 -17.77 -1.90
N ARG A 20 -6.34 -17.71 -1.91
CA ARG A 20 -7.13 -17.76 -3.16
C ARG A 20 -7.30 -16.35 -3.74
N THR A 21 -7.31 -16.23 -5.07
CA THR A 21 -7.57 -14.93 -5.71
C THR A 21 -9.04 -14.54 -5.58
N PHE A 22 -9.29 -13.33 -5.09
CA PHE A 22 -10.62 -12.77 -4.97
C PHE A 22 -11.20 -12.40 -6.35
N ARG A 23 -12.53 -12.50 -6.45
CA ARG A 23 -13.29 -12.30 -7.68
C ARG A 23 -14.56 -11.49 -7.38
N PRO A 24 -15.08 -10.74 -8.36
CA PRO A 24 -14.59 -10.59 -9.74
C PRO A 24 -13.26 -9.82 -9.84
N SER A 25 -12.58 -9.88 -10.98
CA SER A 25 -11.26 -9.23 -11.16
C SER A 25 -11.31 -7.71 -11.21
N ASP A 26 -12.50 -7.11 -11.31
CA ASP A 26 -12.73 -5.66 -11.31
C ASP A 26 -13.17 -5.13 -9.92
N TRP A 27 -13.06 -5.96 -8.87
CA TRP A 27 -13.50 -5.60 -7.52
C TRP A 27 -12.80 -4.35 -6.96
N ALA A 28 -11.52 -4.18 -7.28
CA ALA A 28 -10.70 -3.08 -6.78
C ALA A 28 -11.20 -1.75 -7.35
N GLU A 29 -11.46 -1.72 -8.66
CA GLU A 29 -12.02 -0.59 -9.37
C GLU A 29 -13.44 -0.26 -8.89
N ARG A 30 -14.25 -1.29 -8.59
CA ARG A 30 -15.59 -1.12 -8.01
C ARG A 30 -15.54 -0.49 -6.61
N LEU A 31 -14.69 -1.00 -5.73
CA LEU A 31 -14.53 -0.46 -4.38
C LEU A 31 -14.02 0.98 -4.44
N ALA A 32 -12.99 1.26 -5.25
CA ALA A 32 -12.48 2.60 -5.43
C ALA A 32 -13.51 3.57 -6.04
N GLY A 33 -14.38 3.08 -6.91
CA GLY A 33 -15.50 3.86 -7.47
C GLY A 33 -16.50 4.30 -6.41
N VAL A 34 -16.90 3.41 -5.49
CA VAL A 34 -17.76 3.76 -4.33
C VAL A 34 -17.09 4.83 -3.46
N MET A 35 -15.76 4.76 -3.35
CA MET A 35 -14.97 5.65 -2.53
C MET A 35 -14.63 7.00 -3.18
N ALA A 36 -14.91 7.18 -4.48
CA ALA A 36 -14.52 8.36 -5.25
C ALA A 36 -15.06 9.70 -4.70
N GLN A 37 -16.19 9.66 -3.99
CA GLN A 37 -16.80 10.83 -3.36
C GLN A 37 -16.05 11.34 -2.12
N PHE A 38 -15.26 10.49 -1.45
CA PHE A 38 -14.54 10.84 -0.23
C PHE A 38 -13.16 11.36 -0.60
N ARG A 39 -13.01 12.68 -0.70
CA ARG A 39 -11.74 13.33 -1.07
C ARG A 39 -11.63 14.72 -0.43
N PRO A 40 -10.41 15.26 -0.28
CA PRO A 40 -10.23 16.64 0.17
C PRO A 40 -10.96 17.61 -0.76
N GLY A 41 -11.77 18.51 -0.19
CA GLY A 41 -12.52 19.53 -0.94
C GLY A 41 -13.90 19.10 -1.45
N GLY A 42 -14.39 17.92 -1.07
CA GLY A 42 -15.74 17.44 -1.39
C GLY A 42 -15.84 16.69 -2.72
N ALA A 43 -17.07 16.36 -3.14
CA ALA A 43 -17.34 15.51 -4.31
C ALA A 43 -16.68 16.05 -5.60
N ALA A 44 -16.26 15.12 -6.47
CA ALA A 44 -15.65 15.46 -7.75
C ALA A 44 -16.58 16.38 -8.58
N ARG A 45 -16.00 17.40 -9.24
CA ARG A 45 -16.77 18.34 -10.04
C ARG A 45 -17.58 17.62 -11.12
N PRO A 46 -18.87 17.96 -11.33
CA PRO A 46 -19.65 17.45 -12.45
C PRO A 46 -18.92 17.73 -13.78
N GLY A 47 -18.67 16.69 -14.57
CA GLY A 47 -17.97 16.78 -15.86
C GLY A 47 -16.48 16.45 -15.84
N GLY A 48 -15.90 16.11 -14.68
CA GLY A 48 -14.55 15.53 -14.62
C GLY A 48 -14.54 14.05 -15.02
N HIS A 49 -13.48 13.60 -15.70
CA HIS A 49 -13.22 12.18 -15.92
C HIS A 49 -13.37 11.39 -14.59
N ILE A 50 -13.92 10.16 -14.64
CA ILE A 50 -14.08 9.29 -13.47
C ILE A 50 -12.73 9.21 -12.75
N ALA A 51 -12.65 9.87 -11.60
CA ALA A 51 -11.44 9.98 -10.82
C ALA A 51 -11.68 9.28 -9.48
N TYR A 52 -10.78 8.38 -9.12
CA TYR A 52 -10.77 7.75 -7.80
C TYR A 52 -10.41 8.77 -6.71
N SER A 53 -10.76 8.43 -5.48
CA SER A 53 -10.31 9.20 -4.32
C SER A 53 -8.79 9.07 -4.16
N PRO A 54 -8.06 10.15 -3.80
CA PRO A 54 -6.65 10.05 -3.44
C PRO A 54 -6.41 9.16 -2.22
N TRP A 55 -7.45 8.85 -1.43
CA TRP A 55 -7.36 8.00 -0.26
C TRP A 55 -7.73 6.53 -0.52
N CYS A 56 -8.26 6.20 -1.71
CA CYS A 56 -8.64 4.84 -2.06
C CYS A 56 -8.41 4.62 -3.56
N VAL A 57 -7.28 4.00 -3.90
CA VAL A 57 -6.80 3.87 -5.28
C VAL A 57 -6.65 2.40 -5.66
N PRO A 58 -7.23 1.95 -6.78
CA PRO A 58 -7.05 0.59 -7.25
C PRO A 58 -5.66 0.42 -7.88
N THR A 59 -5.00 -0.69 -7.61
CA THR A 59 -3.67 -1.00 -8.14
C THR A 59 -3.53 -2.51 -8.40
N THR A 60 -2.37 -2.91 -8.91
CA THR A 60 -1.99 -4.32 -9.06
C THR A 60 -0.63 -4.54 -8.38
N LEU A 61 -0.57 -5.53 -7.50
CA LEU A 61 0.64 -5.93 -6.77
C LEU A 61 0.83 -7.43 -6.96
N ASP A 62 2.02 -7.84 -7.43
CA ASP A 62 2.35 -9.24 -7.75
C ASP A 62 1.33 -9.94 -8.65
N GLY A 63 0.78 -9.21 -9.64
CA GLY A 63 -0.25 -9.74 -10.54
C GLY A 63 -1.65 -9.89 -9.93
N ALA A 64 -1.83 -9.58 -8.63
CA ALA A 64 -3.11 -9.56 -7.96
C ALA A 64 -3.67 -8.14 -7.86
N LYS A 65 -4.98 -7.99 -8.08
CA LYS A 65 -5.69 -6.71 -7.90
C LYS A 65 -5.69 -6.32 -6.44
N CYS A 66 -5.42 -5.07 -6.14
CA CYS A 66 -5.32 -4.55 -4.78
C CYS A 66 -5.94 -3.14 -4.70
N VAL A 67 -6.24 -2.70 -3.48
CA VAL A 67 -6.63 -1.32 -3.19
C VAL A 67 -5.67 -0.73 -2.17
N VAL A 68 -5.11 0.43 -2.48
CA VAL A 68 -4.31 1.24 -1.56
C VAL A 68 -5.24 2.18 -0.81
N VAL A 69 -5.20 2.14 0.51
CA VAL A 69 -6.03 2.96 1.40
C VAL A 69 -5.12 3.85 2.24
N ASN A 70 -5.26 5.16 2.08
CA ASN A 70 -4.50 6.13 2.88
C ASN A 70 -5.14 6.28 4.27
N ARG A 71 -4.33 6.26 5.33
CA ARG A 71 -4.78 6.40 6.72
C ARG A 71 -5.43 7.75 7.02
N ALA A 72 -5.15 8.80 6.25
CA ALA A 72 -5.85 10.08 6.34
C ALA A 72 -7.36 9.95 6.13
N LEU A 73 -7.82 8.90 5.42
CA LEU A 73 -9.26 8.59 5.31
C LEU A 73 -9.89 8.37 6.69
N ARG A 74 -9.16 7.75 7.63
CA ARG A 74 -9.66 7.49 8.98
C ARG A 74 -9.88 8.79 9.75
N ASP A 75 -9.00 9.77 9.56
CA ASP A 75 -9.05 11.03 10.28
C ASP A 75 -10.12 11.97 9.72
N HIS A 76 -10.38 11.90 8.41
CA HIS A 76 -11.36 12.75 7.73
C HIS A 76 -12.75 12.13 7.63
N GLU A 77 -12.83 10.84 7.29
CA GLU A 77 -14.07 10.11 7.03
C GLU A 77 -14.04 8.71 7.71
N PRO A 78 -14.14 8.65 9.06
CA PRO A 78 -13.99 7.41 9.81
C PRO A 78 -14.95 6.29 9.37
N MET A 79 -16.20 6.64 9.01
CA MET A 79 -17.18 5.66 8.54
C MET A 79 -16.77 5.03 7.21
N ALA A 80 -16.15 5.81 6.32
CA ALA A 80 -15.67 5.33 5.04
C ALA A 80 -14.44 4.42 5.21
N TRP A 81 -13.56 4.75 6.17
CA TRP A 81 -12.48 3.86 6.58
C TRP A 81 -13.00 2.53 7.11
N ASP A 82 -13.96 2.56 8.04
CA ASP A 82 -14.55 1.36 8.63
C ASP A 82 -15.26 0.50 7.58
N PHE A 83 -15.94 1.13 6.60
CA PHE A 83 -16.53 0.43 5.46
C PHE A 83 -15.47 -0.35 4.66
N VAL A 84 -14.35 0.28 4.32
CA VAL A 84 -13.29 -0.34 3.50
C VAL A 84 -12.58 -1.46 4.28
N MET A 85 -12.30 -1.26 5.57
CA MET A 85 -11.71 -2.30 6.44
C MET A 85 -12.69 -3.44 6.72
N GLY A 86 -13.98 -3.13 6.88
CA GLY A 86 -15.07 -4.10 7.00
C GLY A 86 -15.19 -4.96 5.75
N PHE A 87 -15.17 -4.34 4.56
CA PHE A 87 -15.16 -5.06 3.28
C PHE A 87 -14.01 -6.07 3.20
N ALA A 88 -12.79 -5.68 3.60
CA ALA A 88 -11.66 -6.59 3.61
C ALA A 88 -11.87 -7.76 4.59
N LYS A 89 -12.41 -7.47 5.78
CA LYS A 89 -12.68 -8.49 6.80
C LYS A 89 -13.75 -9.48 6.34
N ASP A 90 -14.87 -9.00 5.82
CA ASP A 90 -16.02 -9.82 5.43
C ASP A 90 -15.71 -10.74 4.24
N ASN A 91 -14.78 -10.32 3.38
CA ASN A 91 -14.29 -11.10 2.24
C ASN A 91 -12.99 -11.86 2.53
N GLU A 92 -12.58 -11.91 3.80
CA GLU A 92 -11.37 -12.59 4.28
C GLU A 92 -10.09 -12.19 3.51
N LEU A 93 -10.01 -10.94 3.06
CA LEU A 93 -8.88 -10.44 2.29
C LEU A 93 -7.65 -10.21 3.17
N GLN A 94 -6.48 -10.39 2.57
CA GLN A 94 -5.22 -10.04 3.20
C GLN A 94 -5.07 -8.51 3.25
N VAL A 95 -4.71 -8.00 4.42
CA VAL A 95 -4.45 -6.58 4.65
C VAL A 95 -2.99 -6.43 5.08
N ILE A 96 -2.24 -5.59 4.37
CA ILE A 96 -0.81 -5.38 4.60
C ILE A 96 -0.57 -3.90 4.87
N GLU A 97 0.25 -3.60 5.89
CA GLU A 97 0.71 -2.24 6.13
C GLU A 97 1.94 -1.91 5.28
N ALA A 98 1.94 -0.73 4.65
CA ALA A 98 3.02 -0.28 3.79
C ALA A 98 4.28 0.12 4.56
N CYS A 99 5.01 -0.83 5.14
CA CYS A 99 6.25 -0.51 5.85
C CYS A 99 7.25 0.13 4.88
N LEU A 100 7.53 1.43 5.09
CA LEU A 100 8.68 2.08 4.48
C LEU A 100 9.93 1.34 4.98
N LEU A 101 10.51 0.50 4.13
CA LEU A 101 11.86 0.01 4.35
C LEU A 101 12.77 1.24 4.21
N PRO A 102 13.59 1.59 5.23
CA PRO A 102 14.65 2.56 5.00
C PRO A 102 15.53 2.02 3.88
N ASP A 103 15.83 2.85 2.88
CA ASP A 103 16.76 2.53 1.80
C ASP A 103 17.99 1.84 2.40
N SER A 104 18.11 0.53 2.20
CA SER A 104 19.11 -0.27 2.89
C SER A 104 20.48 0.07 2.33
N ILE A 105 21.18 0.96 3.04
CA ILE A 105 22.60 0.98 3.36
C ILE A 105 23.43 0.05 2.44
N ALA A 106 23.72 0.53 1.23
CA ALA A 106 24.79 -0.02 0.41
C ALA A 106 26.12 0.59 0.85
N SER A 107 26.63 0.16 2.00
CA SER A 107 28.06 0.30 2.31
C SER A 107 28.50 -0.93 3.10
N VAL A 108 28.78 -2.00 2.36
CA VAL A 108 29.60 -3.10 2.86
C VAL A 108 30.95 -2.52 3.32
N PRO A 109 31.36 -2.71 4.57
CA PRO A 109 32.73 -2.40 4.98
C PRO A 109 33.64 -3.48 4.42
N ASP A 110 34.56 -3.10 3.53
CA ASP A 110 35.70 -3.93 3.14
C ASP A 110 36.53 -4.24 4.40
N ALA A 111 36.34 -5.44 4.93
CA ALA A 111 37.15 -6.00 6.00
C ALA A 111 38.33 -6.76 5.39
N ASP A 112 39.50 -6.15 5.56
CA ASP A 112 40.82 -6.75 5.82
C ASP A 112 41.37 -7.83 4.87
N SER A 113 42.52 -7.56 4.26
CA SER A 113 43.67 -8.49 4.31
C SER A 113 44.97 -7.82 3.88
N SER A 114 45.80 -7.53 4.87
CA SER A 114 47.24 -7.33 4.71
C SER A 114 47.94 -8.65 4.36
N ALA A 115 48.64 -8.69 3.22
CA ALA A 115 49.75 -9.60 2.86
C ALA A 115 50.15 -9.28 1.40
N GLN A 116 51.39 -9.20 0.92
CA GLN A 116 52.71 -9.56 1.42
C GLN A 116 53.75 -8.87 0.53
N SER A 117 54.95 -8.73 1.09
CA SER A 117 56.22 -8.28 0.52
C SER A 117 56.62 -8.93 -0.81
N ALA A 118 57.30 -8.20 -1.70
CA ALA A 118 58.66 -8.51 -2.21
C ALA A 118 58.99 -7.91 -3.60
N SER A 119 60.22 -7.38 -3.70
CA SER A 119 61.16 -7.49 -4.83
C SER A 119 61.29 -6.35 -5.87
N SER A 120 62.44 -5.66 -5.74
CA SER A 120 63.45 -5.37 -6.77
C SER A 120 63.18 -4.33 -7.87
N ALA A 121 63.86 -3.19 -7.77
CA ALA A 121 64.93 -2.75 -8.68
C ALA A 121 65.67 -1.53 -8.11
#